data_AF-A0A841TZN9-F1
#
_entry.id   AF-A0A841TZN9-F1
#
_cell.length_a   1.000
_cell.length_b   1.000
_cell.length_c   1.000
_cell.angle_alpha   90.00
_cell.angle_beta   90.00
_cell.angle_gamma   90.00
#
_symmetry.space_group_name_H-M   'P 1'
#
loop_
_entity.id
_entity.type
_entity.pdbx_description
1 polymer ?
#
loop_
_entity_poly.entity_id
_entity_poly.type
_entity_poly.pdbx_seq_one_letter_code
_entity_poly.pdbx_strand_id
1 'polypeptide(L)'
;MVTETGKLPVYYFPLSDVRTDFLVETDYRRPNANKGEAVYWTLKVGDRAADNAVWGYVSPPPAIAFLDRYVTFRWDAMDAWYEEEQEVFVHARDPYTRVDAIPASRHVRVVVGGQAELSCRESIYRRKRFFSLT
;
A
#
# COMPACT_ATOMS: atom_id res chain seq x y z
N MET A 1 -5.76 2.75 0.21
CA MET A 1 -6.09 1.98 -1.03
C MET A 1 -7.00 2.84 -1.86
N VAL A 2 -6.76 2.88 -3.16
CA VAL A 2 -7.56 3.67 -4.10
C VAL A 2 -8.19 2.73 -5.10
N THR A 3 -9.47 2.95 -5.37
CA THR A 3 -10.24 2.25 -6.39
C THR A 3 -10.66 3.24 -7.47
N GLU A 4 -10.62 2.80 -8.71
CA GLU A 4 -11.10 3.56 -9.87
C GLU A 4 -12.01 2.65 -10.67
N THR A 5 -13.13 3.18 -11.13
CA THR A 5 -14.09 2.42 -11.95
C THR A 5 -13.39 1.80 -13.16
N GLY A 6 -13.52 0.47 -13.31
CA GLY A 6 -12.90 -0.28 -14.41
C GLY A 6 -11.40 -0.55 -14.24
N LYS A 7 -10.80 -0.28 -13.06
CA LYS A 7 -9.41 -0.60 -12.75
C LYS A 7 -9.28 -1.45 -11.49
N LEU A 8 -8.20 -2.21 -11.41
CA LEU A 8 -7.86 -2.95 -10.19
C LEU A 8 -7.56 -1.98 -9.04
N PRO A 9 -7.90 -2.35 -7.78
CA PRO A 9 -7.50 -1.56 -6.63
C PRO A 9 -5.99 -1.39 -6.56
N VAL A 10 -5.54 -0.24 -6.06
CA VAL A 10 -4.12 0.07 -5.92
C VAL A 10 -3.81 0.47 -4.48
N TYR A 11 -2.71 -0.05 -3.94
CA TYR A 11 -2.22 0.33 -2.62
C TYR A 11 -1.38 1.60 -2.71
N TYR A 12 -1.87 2.64 -2.06
CA TYR A 12 -1.10 3.84 -1.77
C TYR A 12 -0.68 3.78 -0.31
N PHE A 13 0.59 4.08 -0.07
CA PHE A 13 1.22 4.11 1.24
C PHE A 13 1.68 5.54 1.55
N PRO A 14 1.53 6.02 2.80
CA PRO A 14 2.17 7.25 3.22
C PRO A 14 3.68 7.13 2.97
N LEU A 15 4.30 8.18 2.44
CA LEU A 15 5.74 8.19 2.20
C LEU A 15 6.55 7.95 3.48
N SER A 16 6.01 8.35 4.64
CA SER A 16 6.60 8.11 5.97
C SER A 16 6.71 6.62 6.34
N ASP A 17 5.88 5.78 5.74
CA ASP A 17 5.84 4.34 6.01
C ASP A 17 6.67 3.54 4.99
N VAL A 18 7.30 4.24 4.04
CA VAL A 18 8.15 3.65 2.99
C VAL A 18 9.61 3.89 3.35
N ARG A 19 10.45 2.85 3.18
CA ARG A 19 11.91 2.99 3.29
C ARG A 19 12.45 3.73 2.07
N THR A 20 12.53 5.04 2.17
CA THR A 20 12.95 5.93 1.06
C THR A 20 14.41 5.80 0.68
N ASP A 21 15.25 5.19 1.51
CA ASP A 21 16.68 4.96 1.24
C ASP A 21 16.92 4.10 -0.01
N PHE A 22 15.92 3.32 -0.43
CA PHE A 22 15.95 2.49 -1.64
C PHE A 22 15.36 3.18 -2.87
N LEU A 23 14.83 4.40 -2.72
CA LEU A 23 14.19 5.13 -3.81
C LEU A 23 15.17 6.13 -4.42
N VAL A 24 15.45 5.94 -5.71
CA VAL A 24 16.26 6.87 -6.50
C VAL A 24 15.34 7.73 -7.34
N GLU A 25 15.42 9.05 -7.13
CA GLU A 25 14.64 10.01 -7.90
C GLU A 25 14.98 9.95 -9.39
N THR A 26 13.98 10.17 -10.22
CA THR A 26 14.12 10.23 -11.68
C THR A 26 13.49 11.50 -12.21
N ASP A 27 13.92 11.94 -13.39
CA ASP A 27 13.27 13.04 -14.11
C ASP A 27 11.99 12.60 -14.83
N TYR A 28 11.58 11.33 -14.68
CA TYR A 28 10.44 10.77 -15.36
C TYR A 28 9.13 11.20 -14.70
N ARG A 29 8.31 11.91 -15.48
CA ARG A 29 7.03 12.50 -15.06
C ARG A 29 5.95 12.15 -16.06
N ARG A 30 4.72 11.92 -15.58
CA ARG A 30 3.56 11.67 -16.42
C ARG A 30 2.37 12.54 -16.01
N PRO A 31 1.83 13.37 -16.92
CA PRO A 31 0.61 14.10 -16.63
C PRO A 31 -0.59 13.14 -16.59
N ASN A 32 -1.50 13.37 -15.66
CA ASN A 32 -2.78 12.70 -15.56
C ASN A 32 -3.90 13.73 -15.43
N ALA A 33 -4.88 13.69 -16.33
CA ALA A 33 -5.96 14.67 -16.39
C ALA A 33 -6.74 14.81 -15.08
N ASN A 34 -6.90 13.73 -14.32
CA ASN A 34 -7.71 13.71 -13.10
C ASN A 34 -6.87 13.81 -11.81
N LYS A 35 -5.57 13.54 -11.90
CA LYS A 35 -4.71 13.34 -10.73
C LYS A 35 -3.49 14.26 -10.68
N GLY A 36 -3.31 15.13 -11.67
CA GLY A 36 -2.13 15.99 -11.76
C GLY A 36 -0.90 15.24 -12.27
N GLU A 37 0.28 15.72 -11.92
CA GLU A 37 1.54 15.14 -12.38
C GLU A 37 1.98 13.98 -11.48
N ALA A 38 2.19 12.82 -12.08
CA ALA A 38 2.82 11.68 -11.43
C ALA A 38 4.34 11.78 -11.57
N VAL A 39 5.05 11.68 -10.44
CA VAL A 39 6.51 11.60 -10.35
C VAL A 39 6.92 10.16 -10.05
N TYR A 40 8.08 9.74 -10.57
CA TYR A 40 8.54 8.35 -10.48
C TYR A 40 9.91 8.23 -9.82
N TRP A 41 10.10 7.11 -9.13
CA TRP A 41 11.36 6.68 -8.56
C TRP A 41 11.72 5.28 -9.06
N THR A 42 13.02 5.05 -9.20
CA THR A 42 13.60 3.72 -9.40
C THR A 42 13.84 3.09 -8.03
N LEU A 43 13.36 1.86 -7.83
CA LEU A 43 13.62 1.11 -6.60
C LEU A 43 14.95 0.35 -6.77
N LYS A 44 15.92 0.56 -5.88
CA LYS A 44 17.21 -0.15 -5.88
C LYS A 44 17.41 -0.88 -4.56
N VAL A 45 17.65 -2.19 -4.62
CA VAL A 45 17.91 -3.05 -3.46
C VAL A 45 19.08 -3.97 -3.79
N GLY A 46 20.21 -3.79 -3.09
CA GLY A 46 21.45 -4.47 -3.43
C GLY A 46 21.85 -4.19 -4.88
N ASP A 47 22.09 -5.26 -5.64
CA ASP A 47 22.46 -5.19 -7.07
C ASP A 47 21.26 -5.17 -8.03
N ARG A 48 20.02 -5.20 -7.51
CA ARG A 48 18.79 -5.19 -8.31
C ARG A 48 18.21 -3.78 -8.40
N ALA A 49 17.69 -3.45 -9.57
CA ALA A 49 16.98 -2.19 -9.81
C ALA A 49 15.67 -2.45 -10.57
N ALA A 50 14.62 -1.72 -10.19
CA ALA A 50 13.35 -1.68 -10.89
C ALA A 50 13.03 -0.24 -11.31
N ASP A 51 13.22 0.03 -12.60
CA ASP A 51 13.09 1.37 -13.18
C ASP A 51 11.64 1.85 -13.13
N ASN A 52 11.46 3.09 -12.66
CA ASN A 52 10.17 3.77 -12.55
C ASN A 52 9.09 2.89 -11.88
N ALA A 53 9.49 2.07 -10.91
CA ALA A 53 8.62 1.11 -10.25
C ALA A 53 7.79 1.73 -9.11
N VAL A 54 8.11 2.95 -8.68
CA VAL A 54 7.39 3.65 -7.61
C VAL A 54 6.92 4.98 -8.15
N TRP A 55 5.68 5.37 -7.86
CA TRP A 55 5.18 6.70 -8.23
C TRP A 55 4.22 7.28 -7.21
N GLY A 56 4.08 8.60 -7.26
CA GLY A 56 3.19 9.40 -6.42
C GLY A 56 2.79 10.67 -7.14
N TYR A 57 1.90 11.46 -6.56
CA TYR A 57 1.45 12.73 -7.14
C TYR A 57 1.98 13.89 -6.30
N VAL A 58 2.70 14.81 -6.95
CA VAL A 58 3.15 16.05 -6.30
C VAL A 58 2.07 17.09 -6.46
N SER A 59 1.66 17.71 -5.35
CA SER A 59 0.60 18.73 -5.33
C SER A 59 -0.69 18.26 -6.03
N PRO A 60 -1.29 17.13 -5.61
CA PRO A 60 -2.48 16.60 -6.24
C PRO A 60 -3.65 17.61 -6.18
N PRO A 61 -4.54 17.61 -7.20
CA PRO A 61 -5.71 18.49 -7.19
C PRO A 61 -6.64 18.17 -6.01
N PRO A 62 -7.53 19.11 -5.60
CA PRO A 62 -8.36 18.96 -4.41
C PRO A 62 -9.14 17.64 -4.32
N ALA A 63 -9.61 17.12 -5.45
CA ALA A 63 -10.35 15.86 -5.54
C ALA A 63 -9.57 14.63 -5.05
N ILE A 64 -8.24 14.67 -5.12
CA ILE A 64 -7.35 13.60 -4.65
C ILE A 64 -6.26 14.12 -3.72
N ALA A 65 -6.52 15.22 -3.01
CA ALA A 65 -5.57 15.81 -2.06
C ALA A 65 -5.10 14.82 -0.97
N PHE A 66 -5.91 13.81 -0.66
CA PHE A 66 -5.54 12.72 0.26
C PHE A 66 -4.39 11.83 -0.22
N LEU A 67 -3.98 11.94 -1.50
CA LEU A 67 -2.80 11.28 -2.05
C LEU A 67 -1.53 12.12 -1.93
N ASP A 68 -1.60 13.32 -1.33
CA ASP A 68 -0.42 14.12 -1.08
C ASP A 68 0.55 13.36 -0.17
N ARG A 69 1.81 13.25 -0.60
CA ARG A 69 2.85 12.45 0.06
C ARG A 69 2.50 10.98 0.22
N TYR A 70 1.68 10.43 -0.69
CA TYR A 70 1.50 8.99 -0.83
C TYR A 70 2.20 8.48 -2.09
N VAL A 71 2.72 7.27 -2.00
CA VAL A 71 3.33 6.55 -3.13
C VAL A 71 2.70 5.19 -3.30
N THR A 72 2.83 4.65 -4.50
CA THR A 72 2.42 3.30 -4.85
C THR A 72 3.53 2.61 -5.65
N PHE A 73 3.44 1.29 -5.74
CA PHE A 73 4.45 0.43 -6.35
C PHE A 73 3.84 -0.34 -7.50
N ARG A 74 4.61 -0.53 -8.56
CA ARG A 74 4.27 -1.40 -9.67
C ARG A 74 4.23 -2.83 -9.16
N TRP A 75 3.07 -3.49 -9.30
CA TRP A 75 2.81 -4.78 -8.67
C TRP A 75 3.84 -5.85 -9.03
N ASP A 76 4.11 -5.98 -10.34
CA ASP A 76 5.02 -6.94 -10.96
C ASP A 76 6.51 -6.67 -10.70
N ALA A 77 6.85 -5.49 -10.16
CA ALA A 77 8.22 -5.14 -9.79
C ALA A 77 8.57 -5.58 -8.36
N MET A 78 7.58 -5.95 -7.55
CA MET A 78 7.78 -6.41 -6.18
C MET A 78 7.87 -7.92 -6.13
N ASP A 79 8.76 -8.45 -5.29
CA ASP A 79 8.93 -9.91 -5.14
C ASP A 79 7.73 -10.57 -4.44
N ALA A 80 7.07 -9.85 -3.52
CA ALA A 80 5.91 -10.34 -2.79
C ALA A 80 5.05 -9.20 -2.24
N TRP A 81 3.76 -9.47 -2.06
CA TRP A 81 2.82 -8.56 -1.42
C TRP A 81 2.15 -9.23 -0.24
N TYR A 82 2.05 -8.53 0.89
CA TYR A 82 1.44 -9.09 2.10
C TYR A 82 0.25 -8.25 2.58
N GLU A 83 -0.82 -8.94 2.97
CA GLU A 83 -1.89 -8.41 3.80
C GLU A 83 -1.82 -9.13 5.15
N GLU A 84 -1.47 -8.41 6.21
CA GLU A 84 -1.04 -9.01 7.48
C GLU A 84 0.12 -9.99 7.28
N GLU A 85 -0.10 -11.27 7.58
CA GLU A 85 0.86 -12.35 7.47
C GLU A 85 0.64 -13.21 6.21
N GLN A 86 -0.40 -12.89 5.43
CA GLN A 86 -0.73 -13.65 4.23
C GLN A 86 -0.21 -12.96 2.96
N GLU A 87 0.46 -13.74 2.13
CA GLU A 87 0.88 -13.29 0.81
C GLU A 87 -0.31 -13.16 -0.16
N VAL A 88 -0.25 -12.16 -1.02
CA VAL A 88 -1.21 -11.84 -2.08
C VAL A 88 -0.46 -11.82 -3.42
N PHE A 89 -0.95 -12.55 -4.41
CA PHE A 89 -0.18 -12.80 -5.63
C PHE A 89 -0.59 -11.94 -6.83
N VAL A 90 -1.89 -11.70 -7.03
CA VAL A 90 -2.40 -11.19 -8.32
C VAL A 90 -2.54 -9.66 -8.32
N HIS A 91 -3.30 -9.14 -7.36
CA HIS A 91 -3.54 -7.72 -7.19
C HIS A 91 -4.10 -7.47 -5.79
N ALA A 92 -4.19 -6.19 -5.44
CA ALA A 92 -4.83 -5.76 -4.21
C ALA A 92 -6.26 -6.30 -4.08
N ARG A 93 -6.59 -6.95 -2.95
CA ARG A 93 -7.94 -7.45 -2.70
C ARG A 93 -8.90 -6.29 -2.41
N ASP A 94 -10.06 -6.29 -3.07
CA ASP A 94 -11.12 -5.32 -2.86
C ASP A 94 -11.94 -5.66 -1.60
N PRO A 95 -11.90 -4.82 -0.55
CA PRO A 95 -12.59 -5.08 0.72
C PRO A 95 -14.09 -4.81 0.63
N TYR A 96 -14.58 -4.11 -0.40
CA TYR A 96 -16.01 -3.82 -0.55
C TYR A 96 -16.78 -4.99 -1.16
N THR A 97 -16.08 -5.93 -1.79
CA THR A 97 -16.68 -7.11 -2.42
C THR A 97 -16.26 -8.41 -1.74
N ARG A 98 -15.30 -8.38 -0.80
CA ARG A 98 -14.82 -9.57 -0.07
C ARG A 98 -14.66 -9.33 1.43
N VAL A 99 -15.29 -10.19 2.22
CA VAL A 99 -15.00 -10.37 3.65
C VAL A 99 -14.09 -11.58 3.79
N ASP A 100 -12.80 -11.34 3.98
CA ASP A 100 -11.80 -12.39 4.22
C ASP A 100 -11.45 -12.45 5.72
N ALA A 101 -11.37 -13.67 6.27
CA ALA A 101 -10.76 -13.92 7.57
C ALA A 101 -9.27 -14.28 7.35
N ILE A 102 -8.38 -13.32 7.62
CA ILE A 102 -6.93 -13.49 7.47
C ILE A 102 -6.29 -13.61 8.87
N PRO A 103 -5.39 -14.58 9.10
CA PRO A 103 -4.63 -14.66 10.35
C PRO A 103 -3.84 -13.37 10.61
N ALA A 104 -3.83 -12.92 11.86
CA ALA A 104 -2.89 -11.90 12.31
C ALA A 104 -2.58 -12.05 13.80
N SER A 105 -1.34 -11.82 14.18
CA SER A 105 -0.84 -12.00 15.55
C SER A 105 -1.22 -10.89 16.54
N ARG A 106 -2.02 -9.89 16.16
CA ARG A 106 -2.35 -8.78 17.07
C ARG A 106 -3.37 -9.21 18.12
N HIS A 107 -3.29 -8.62 19.30
CA HIS A 107 -4.30 -8.81 20.34
C HIS A 107 -5.47 -7.86 20.11
N VAL A 108 -6.67 -8.39 19.85
CA VAL A 108 -7.91 -7.60 19.84
C VAL A 108 -8.77 -7.94 21.04
N ARG A 109 -9.29 -6.91 21.69
CA ARG A 109 -10.33 -7.02 22.72
C ARG A 109 -11.58 -6.31 22.25
N VAL A 110 -12.71 -7.00 22.34
CA VAL A 110 -14.04 -6.40 22.16
C VAL A 110 -14.58 -6.10 23.55
N VAL A 111 -14.92 -4.84 23.79
CA VAL A 111 -15.44 -4.35 25.07
C VAL A 111 -16.87 -3.85 24.87
N VAL A 112 -17.81 -4.37 25.64
CA VAL A 112 -19.21 -3.90 25.67
C VAL A 112 -19.54 -3.55 27.12
N GLY A 113 -20.09 -2.35 27.37
CA GLY A 113 -20.41 -1.92 28.74
C GLY A 113 -19.20 -1.80 29.69
N GLY A 114 -17.97 -1.67 29.16
CA GLY A 114 -16.75 -1.56 29.97
C GLY A 114 -16.14 -2.89 30.40
N GLN A 115 -16.75 -4.03 30.07
CA GLN A 115 -16.19 -5.36 30.28
C GLN A 115 -15.70 -5.96 28.95
N ALA A 116 -14.52 -6.58 28.98
CA ALA A 116 -13.99 -7.28 27.81
C ALA A 116 -14.74 -8.61 27.65
N GLU A 117 -15.59 -8.69 26.63
CA GLU A 117 -16.40 -9.87 26.31
C GLU A 117 -15.64 -10.90 25.48
N LEU A 118 -14.66 -10.44 24.69
CA LEU A 118 -13.82 -11.32 23.89
C LEU A 118 -12.39 -10.80 23.83
N SER A 119 -11.42 -11.70 24.00
CA SER A 119 -9.98 -11.41 23.89
C SER A 119 -9.36 -12.43 22.93
N CYS A 120 -8.98 -11.98 21.74
CA CYS A 120 -8.36 -12.84 20.73
C CYS A 120 -6.90 -12.44 20.52
N ARG A 121 -5.98 -13.35 20.83
CA ARG A 121 -4.53 -13.16 20.60
C ARG A 121 -4.12 -13.47 19.15
N GLU A 122 -5.08 -13.98 18.36
CA GLU A 122 -5.04 -14.15 16.91
C GLU A 122 -6.24 -13.37 16.34
N SER A 123 -6.02 -12.20 15.73
CA SER A 123 -7.09 -11.26 15.39
C SER A 123 -7.24 -11.01 13.89
N ILE A 124 -8.49 -10.95 13.46
CA ILE A 124 -8.90 -10.49 12.13
C ILE A 124 -9.05 -8.95 12.15
N TYR A 125 -8.16 -8.22 11.48
CA TYR A 125 -8.20 -6.78 11.16
C TYR A 125 -7.14 -6.52 10.04
N ARG A 126 -6.99 -5.32 9.49
CA ARG A 126 -6.07 -5.05 8.36
C ARG A 126 -5.04 -3.97 8.67
N ARG A 127 -3.76 -4.30 8.59
CA ARG A 127 -2.57 -3.45 8.56
C ARG A 127 -1.68 -3.99 7.45
N LYS A 128 -1.23 -3.09 6.58
CA LYS A 128 -0.28 -3.44 5.52
C LYS A 128 1.11 -3.12 6.02
N ARG A 129 1.96 -4.13 6.10
CA ARG A 129 3.40 -3.97 6.34
C ARG A 129 4.11 -4.35 5.05
N PHE A 130 5.07 -3.54 4.64
CA PHE A 130 5.98 -3.90 3.57
C PHE A 130 7.37 -4.06 4.18
N PHE A 131 7.98 -5.22 3.98
CA PHE A 131 9.39 -5.44 4.24
C PHE A 131 10.03 -5.75 2.89
N SER A 132 10.98 -4.90 2.48
CA SER A 132 12.01 -5.32 1.53
C SER A 132 12.92 -6.30 2.28
N LEU A 133 13.04 -7.52 1.76
CA LEU A 133 13.88 -8.59 2.29
C LEU A 133 15.17 -8.69 1.48
N THR A 134 16.26 -8.79 2.24
CA THR A 134 17.60 -9.38 2.02
C THR A 134 18.18 -9.41 0.60
#